data_AF-A0A0U2WTK5-F1
#
_entry.id   AF-A0A0U2WTK5-F1
#
_cell.length_a   1.000
_cell.length_b   1.000
_cell.length_c   1.000
_cell.angle_alpha   90.00
_cell.angle_beta   90.00
_cell.angle_gamma   90.00
#
_symmetry.space_group_name_H-M   'P 1'
#
loop_
_entity.id
_entity.type
_entity.pdbx_description
1 polymer ?
#
loop_
_entity_poly.entity_id
_entity_poly.type
_entity_poly.pdbx_seq_one_letter_code
_entity_poly.pdbx_strand_id
1 'polypeptide(L)'
;MRKKQKNFYDSYDALFSKPALFTKQEKTYEKNMPKLKLKSIVMIMKDSAKTPSKSKKKEKKPAKKKLSMILAIVFLVIIFFVIKTANNSSGSFSSYSDEYIDVYPLKEGTVNKTSDKNFSTPLALSINDHSIVTNNGYVLEVLNDADIEIQKEELSVLPTNDKYANYFYIAYIPFYSNRRYERSASMFISGNITNSLNESFIKDKNSFSKAYFEKDIGEVKNGYVVTYKEGEYSKVSISRFFIFPDETGLWLKADSNEENTEKLTVENTLEEVKEVLGNDFTFLDENFTFKKSE
;
A
#
# COMPACT_ATOMS: atom_id res chain seq x y z
N MET A 1 -3.55 55.98 18.25
CA MET A 1 -2.84 54.69 18.10
C MET A 1 -3.73 53.73 17.32
N ARG A 2 -3.30 53.19 16.18
CA ARG A 2 -4.05 52.15 15.46
C ARG A 2 -3.70 50.77 16.05
N LYS A 3 -4.69 50.03 16.55
CA LYS A 3 -4.49 48.61 16.92
C LYS A 3 -4.27 47.81 15.64
N LYS A 4 -3.13 47.13 15.51
CA LYS A 4 -2.96 46.12 14.46
C LYS A 4 -3.95 44.99 14.73
N GLN A 5 -4.76 44.62 13.74
CA GLN A 5 -5.40 43.30 13.74
C GLN A 5 -4.29 42.23 13.71
N LYS A 6 -4.41 41.20 14.55
CA LYS A 6 -3.58 40.00 14.41
C LYS A 6 -4.05 39.23 13.19
N ASN A 7 -3.13 38.61 12.45
CA ASN A 7 -3.51 37.75 11.34
C ASN A 7 -4.12 36.46 11.89
N PHE A 8 -5.08 35.88 11.16
CA PHE A 8 -5.76 34.63 11.55
C PHE A 8 -4.78 33.47 11.81
N TYR A 9 -3.69 33.42 11.05
CA TYR A 9 -2.60 32.45 11.22
C TYR A 9 -1.84 32.61 12.55
N ASP A 10 -1.68 33.85 13.07
CA ASP A 10 -1.00 34.11 14.35
C ASP A 10 -1.78 33.52 15.56
N SER A 11 -3.06 33.20 15.37
CA SER A 11 -3.92 32.52 16.36
C SER A 11 -4.03 31.01 16.13
N TYR A 12 -3.65 30.49 14.96
CA TYR A 12 -3.76 29.07 14.66
C TYR A 12 -2.65 28.26 15.36
N ASP A 13 -1.41 28.74 15.29
CA ASP A 13 -0.25 28.15 15.98
C ASP A 13 -0.41 28.12 17.51
N ALA A 14 -1.24 29.00 18.07
CA ALA A 14 -1.50 29.09 19.51
C ALA A 14 -2.46 28.01 20.04
N LEU A 15 -3.17 27.29 19.17
CA LEU A 15 -4.05 26.18 19.55
C LEU A 15 -3.29 24.86 19.77
N PHE A 16 -2.04 24.77 19.31
CA PHE A 16 -1.19 23.60 19.45
C PHE A 16 -0.10 23.84 20.50
N SER A 17 -0.46 23.64 21.77
CA SER A 17 0.52 23.55 22.85
C SER A 17 1.45 22.35 22.61
N LYS A 18 2.63 22.62 22.04
CA LYS A 18 3.66 21.62 21.78
C LYS A 18 4.01 20.90 23.09
N PRO A 19 3.93 19.56 23.16
CA PRO A 19 4.41 18.82 24.32
C PRO A 19 5.91 19.06 24.48
N ALA A 20 6.39 19.02 25.72
CA ALA A 20 7.82 19.17 26.01
C ALA A 20 8.60 18.06 25.29
N LEU A 21 9.53 18.44 24.41
CA LEU A 21 10.34 17.52 23.63
C LEU A 21 11.14 16.59 24.56
N PHE A 22 10.77 15.31 24.56
CA PHE A 22 11.61 14.25 25.12
C PHE A 22 12.96 14.26 24.40
N THR A 23 14.05 14.25 25.17
CA THR A 23 15.42 14.25 24.67
C THR A 23 15.72 12.93 23.96
N LYS A 24 15.54 12.93 22.63
CA LYS A 24 15.84 11.82 21.74
C LYS A 24 17.32 11.44 21.86
N GLN A 25 17.64 10.29 22.44
CA GLN A 25 18.99 9.74 22.41
C GLN A 25 19.37 9.37 20.98
N GLU A 26 20.35 10.06 20.40
CA GLU A 26 20.92 9.68 19.12
C GLU A 26 21.68 8.36 19.24
N LYS A 27 21.12 7.28 18.67
CA LYS A 27 21.89 6.09 18.33
C LYS A 27 22.45 6.27 16.93
N THR A 28 23.74 6.60 16.85
CA THR A 28 24.49 6.74 15.60
C THR A 28 24.64 5.37 14.91
N TYR A 29 23.87 5.13 13.85
CA TYR A 29 24.08 3.96 13.00
C TYR A 29 25.08 4.28 11.88
N GLU A 30 26.28 3.71 11.95
CA GLU A 30 27.28 3.86 10.89
C GLU A 30 26.80 3.24 9.58
N LYS A 31 26.83 4.05 8.52
CA LYS A 31 26.24 3.72 7.22
C LYS A 31 27.19 2.87 6.35
N ASN A 32 27.36 1.60 6.72
CA ASN A 32 28.18 0.65 5.98
C ASN A 32 27.53 0.22 4.64
N MET A 33 27.65 1.06 3.62
CA MET A 33 27.44 0.68 2.22
C MET A 33 28.79 0.41 1.51
N PRO A 34 29.00 -0.76 0.88
CA PRO A 34 30.21 -1.04 0.12
C PRO A 34 30.25 -0.21 -1.17
N LYS A 35 31.29 0.64 -1.30
CA LYS A 35 31.51 1.46 -2.49
C LYS A 35 32.00 0.59 -3.67
N LEU A 36 31.12 0.31 -4.63
CA LEU A 36 31.48 -0.31 -5.91
C LEU A 36 32.46 0.57 -6.68
N LYS A 37 33.67 0.05 -6.95
CA LYS A 37 34.71 0.74 -7.73
C LYS A 37 34.49 0.49 -9.22
N LEU A 38 33.99 1.50 -9.95
CA LEU A 38 34.01 1.48 -11.41
C LEU A 38 35.47 1.46 -11.90
N LYS A 39 35.90 0.35 -12.52
CA LYS A 39 37.18 0.27 -13.24
C LYS A 39 36.94 0.05 -14.73
N SER A 40 37.27 1.10 -15.49
CA SER A 40 37.81 1.04 -16.86
C SER A 40 37.10 0.15 -17.90
N ILE A 41 36.14 0.74 -18.62
CA ILE A 41 35.88 0.40 -20.04
C ILE A 41 36.28 1.63 -20.88
N VAL A 42 37.59 1.89 -20.98
CA VAL A 42 38.17 2.87 -21.93
C VAL A 42 39.51 2.32 -22.44
N MET A 43 39.44 1.36 -23.36
CA MET A 43 40.50 0.96 -24.28
C MET A 43 39.82 0.17 -25.41
N ILE A 44 39.67 0.77 -26.59
CA ILE A 44 40.31 0.39 -27.88
C ILE A 44 40.02 1.53 -28.88
N MET A 45 40.86 2.57 -28.94
CA MET A 45 40.98 3.45 -30.11
C MET A 45 42.38 4.08 -30.15
N LYS A 46 43.00 4.06 -31.34
CA LYS A 46 44.36 4.56 -31.68
C LYS A 46 45.50 3.73 -31.04
N ASP A 47 46.63 3.45 -31.70
CA ASP A 47 47.19 3.83 -33.01
C ASP A 47 47.49 2.55 -33.86
N SER A 48 48.03 2.53 -35.09
CA SER A 48 48.94 3.44 -35.80
C SER A 48 48.93 3.19 -37.32
N ALA A 49 49.55 4.09 -38.11
CA ALA A 49 49.60 4.01 -39.57
C ALA A 49 51.05 3.95 -40.16
N LYS A 50 51.19 3.23 -41.28
CA LYS A 50 52.19 3.36 -42.38
C LYS A 50 53.70 2.98 -42.17
N THR A 51 54.07 1.80 -42.69
CA THR A 51 55.09 1.49 -43.76
C THR A 51 56.55 2.04 -43.73
N PRO A 52 57.56 1.52 -44.52
CA PRO A 52 57.66 0.29 -45.38
C PRO A 52 59.00 -0.52 -45.29
N SER A 53 59.10 -1.73 -45.90
CA SER A 53 59.95 -2.01 -47.10
C SER A 53 60.12 -3.50 -47.49
N LYS A 54 60.18 -3.72 -48.82
CA LYS A 54 60.82 -4.81 -49.65
C LYS A 54 61.05 -6.19 -48.98
N SER A 55 60.61 -7.34 -49.54
CA SER A 55 60.13 -7.70 -50.90
C SER A 55 59.31 -9.03 -50.82
N LYS A 56 58.98 -9.87 -51.84
CA LYS A 56 59.47 -10.12 -53.22
C LYS A 56 58.33 -10.71 -54.11
N LYS A 57 58.65 -11.16 -55.33
CA LYS A 57 57.72 -11.67 -56.39
C LYS A 57 57.08 -13.05 -56.14
N LYS A 58 55.78 -13.19 -56.46
CA LYS A 58 55.13 -14.07 -57.48
C LYS A 58 53.65 -14.30 -57.06
N GLU A 59 52.64 -14.53 -57.88
CA GLU A 59 52.21 -14.24 -59.27
C GLU A 59 50.79 -14.88 -59.38
N LYS A 60 49.93 -14.41 -60.32
CA LYS A 60 48.67 -15.05 -60.83
C LYS A 60 47.31 -14.68 -60.20
N LYS A 61 46.28 -14.85 -61.06
CA LYS A 61 44.91 -14.27 -61.08
C LYS A 61 43.85 -15.33 -60.62
N PRO A 62 42.51 -15.10 -60.71
CA PRO A 62 41.70 -14.07 -60.07
C PRO A 62 40.49 -14.69 -59.30
N ALA A 63 40.61 -14.97 -57.99
CA ALA A 63 39.55 -15.63 -57.22
C ALA A 63 38.49 -14.70 -56.55
N LYS A 64 38.43 -13.41 -56.95
CA LYS A 64 37.72 -12.37 -56.17
C LYS A 64 36.18 -12.44 -56.15
N LYS A 65 35.52 -13.20 -57.04
CA LYS A 65 34.04 -13.29 -57.06
C LYS A 65 33.45 -14.22 -55.99
N LYS A 66 34.08 -15.37 -55.68
CA LYS A 66 33.54 -16.31 -54.68
C LYS A 66 33.63 -15.76 -53.25
N LEU A 67 34.74 -15.09 -52.90
CA LEU A 67 34.91 -14.52 -51.56
C LEU A 67 33.91 -13.39 -51.27
N SER A 68 33.64 -12.54 -52.27
CA SER A 68 32.62 -11.48 -52.20
C SER A 68 31.21 -12.05 -52.01
N MET A 69 30.88 -13.16 -52.69
CA MET A 69 29.58 -13.82 -52.55
C MET A 69 29.41 -14.45 -51.15
N ILE A 70 30.46 -15.08 -50.60
CA ILE A 70 30.46 -15.63 -49.24
C ILE A 70 30.28 -14.51 -48.21
N LEU A 71 30.99 -13.38 -48.35
CA LEU A 71 30.82 -12.21 -47.48
C LEU A 71 29.41 -11.63 -47.54
N ALA A 72 28.78 -11.56 -48.72
CA ALA A 72 27.41 -11.09 -48.87
C ALA A 72 26.39 -12.05 -48.22
N ILE A 73 26.59 -13.37 -48.34
CA ILE A 73 25.76 -14.38 -47.68
C ILE A 73 25.89 -14.28 -46.15
N VAL A 74 27.12 -14.16 -45.62
CA VAL A 74 27.35 -13.98 -44.18
C VAL A 74 26.69 -12.69 -43.68
N PHE A 75 26.79 -11.59 -44.42
CA PHE A 75 26.14 -10.33 -44.07
C PHE A 75 24.61 -10.42 -44.07
N LEU A 76 24.01 -11.13 -45.03
CA LEU A 76 22.57 -11.42 -45.05
C LEU A 76 22.13 -12.31 -43.89
N VAL A 77 22.92 -13.32 -43.51
CA VAL A 77 22.64 -14.16 -42.33
C VAL A 77 22.72 -13.35 -41.04
N ILE A 78 23.69 -12.43 -40.92
CA ILE A 78 23.78 -11.51 -39.77
C ILE A 78 22.57 -10.57 -39.74
N ILE A 79 22.18 -9.96 -40.86
CA ILE A 79 20.98 -9.11 -40.93
C ILE A 79 19.72 -9.91 -40.56
N PHE A 80 19.57 -11.12 -41.09
CA PHE A 80 18.43 -11.98 -40.75
C PHE A 80 18.41 -12.35 -39.26
N PHE A 81 19.57 -12.64 -38.66
CA PHE A 81 19.67 -12.86 -37.21
C PHE A 81 19.36 -11.60 -36.41
N VAL A 82 19.85 -10.42 -36.83
CA VAL A 82 19.57 -9.13 -36.16
C VAL A 82 18.08 -8.77 -36.23
N ILE A 83 17.43 -8.94 -37.39
CA ILE A 83 15.99 -8.75 -37.55
C ILE A 83 15.22 -9.79 -36.72
N LYS A 84 15.67 -11.05 -36.70
CA LYS A 84 15.03 -12.10 -35.88
C LYS A 84 15.22 -11.86 -34.38
N THR A 85 16.37 -11.36 -33.92
CA THR A 85 16.56 -10.96 -32.52
C THR A 85 15.81 -9.68 -32.18
N ALA A 86 15.64 -8.73 -33.12
CA ALA A 86 14.81 -7.54 -32.91
C ALA A 86 13.31 -7.89 -32.81
N ASN A 87 12.82 -8.80 -33.66
CA ASN A 87 11.43 -9.29 -33.60
C ASN A 87 11.19 -10.21 -32.39
N ASN A 88 12.18 -10.99 -31.97
CA ASN A 88 12.15 -11.79 -30.73
C ASN A 88 12.47 -10.95 -29.47
N SER A 89 12.97 -9.72 -29.63
CA SER A 89 13.08 -8.70 -28.58
C SER A 89 11.91 -7.72 -28.66
N SER A 90 10.75 -8.20 -29.10
CA SER A 90 9.50 -7.80 -28.47
C SER A 90 9.57 -8.24 -27.00
N GLY A 91 10.34 -7.49 -26.21
CA GLY A 91 10.17 -7.48 -24.77
C GLY A 91 8.68 -7.26 -24.54
N SER A 92 8.04 -8.18 -23.83
CA SER A 92 6.61 -8.15 -23.62
C SER A 92 6.31 -6.92 -22.76
N PHE A 93 6.06 -5.80 -23.41
CA PHE A 93 5.26 -4.74 -22.87
C PHE A 93 3.89 -5.36 -22.68
N SER A 94 3.68 -5.90 -21.48
CA SER A 94 2.35 -6.23 -20.98
C SER A 94 1.49 -5.01 -21.22
N SER A 95 0.54 -5.14 -22.15
CA SER A 95 -0.46 -4.11 -22.37
C SER A 95 -1.19 -3.95 -21.05
N TYR A 96 -0.93 -2.85 -20.33
CA TYR A 96 -1.73 -2.45 -19.17
C TYR A 96 -3.08 -1.94 -19.71
N SER A 97 -3.87 -2.89 -20.19
CA SER A 97 -5.24 -2.75 -20.69
C SER A 97 -6.23 -3.52 -19.81
N ASP A 98 -5.78 -3.99 -18.65
CA ASP A 98 -6.64 -4.55 -17.61
C ASP A 98 -7.64 -3.47 -17.19
N GLU A 99 -8.94 -3.74 -17.36
CA GLU A 99 -10.01 -2.86 -16.90
C GLU A 99 -10.15 -3.00 -15.38
N TYR A 100 -10.16 -1.87 -14.67
CA TYR A 100 -10.31 -1.84 -13.21
C TYR A 100 -11.73 -1.46 -12.81
N ILE A 101 -12.25 -2.14 -11.78
CA ILE A 101 -13.53 -1.83 -11.14
C ILE A 101 -13.26 -1.40 -9.69
N ASP A 102 -13.75 -0.21 -9.32
CA ASP A 102 -13.80 0.25 -7.94
C ASP A 102 -14.99 -0.39 -7.21
N VAL A 103 -14.72 -1.05 -6.08
CA VAL A 103 -15.70 -1.64 -5.17
C VAL A 103 -15.73 -0.84 -3.87
N TYR A 104 -16.93 -0.42 -3.45
CA TYR A 104 -17.16 0.36 -2.23
C TYR A 104 -18.03 -0.48 -1.26
N PRO A 105 -17.44 -1.48 -0.58
CA PRO A 105 -18.18 -2.55 0.12
C PRO A 105 -19.16 -2.03 1.19
N LEU A 106 -18.88 -0.88 1.80
CA LEU A 106 -19.74 -0.30 2.83
C LEU A 106 -21.00 0.38 2.30
N LYS A 107 -21.03 0.84 1.03
CA LYS A 107 -22.07 1.76 0.55
C LYS A 107 -23.48 1.23 0.73
N GLU A 108 -23.74 -0.02 0.37
CA GLU A 108 -25.08 -0.60 0.37
C GLU A 108 -25.69 -0.68 1.79
N GLY A 109 -24.87 -0.87 2.83
CA GLY A 109 -25.32 -0.94 4.22
C GLY A 109 -25.38 0.42 4.96
N THR A 110 -24.86 1.50 4.38
CA THR A 110 -24.76 2.82 5.02
C THR A 110 -25.69 3.89 4.45
N VAL A 111 -26.47 3.62 3.40
CA VAL A 111 -27.32 4.61 2.66
C VAL A 111 -28.38 5.34 3.52
N ASN A 112 -28.62 4.95 4.77
CA ASN A 112 -29.78 5.42 5.53
C ASN A 112 -29.53 6.61 6.47
N LYS A 113 -30.30 7.68 6.19
CA LYS A 113 -30.48 8.94 6.93
C LYS A 113 -29.27 9.89 6.96
N THR A 114 -29.28 10.78 5.97
CA THR A 114 -28.75 12.14 6.10
C THR A 114 -29.44 12.89 7.25
N SER A 115 -28.92 12.75 8.47
CA SER A 115 -28.85 13.89 9.38
C SER A 115 -27.93 14.94 8.78
N ASP A 116 -28.15 16.23 9.08
CA ASP A 116 -27.24 17.29 8.65
C ASP A 116 -25.83 17.03 9.22
N LYS A 117 -24.90 16.55 8.38
CA LYS A 117 -23.53 16.28 8.78
C LYS A 117 -22.85 17.57 9.22
N ASN A 118 -22.32 17.57 10.45
CA ASN A 118 -21.59 18.71 10.96
C ASN A 118 -20.13 18.69 10.49
N PHE A 119 -19.89 19.19 9.27
CA PHE A 119 -18.56 19.33 8.68
C PHE A 119 -17.58 20.23 9.44
N SER A 120 -17.98 20.85 10.56
CA SER A 120 -17.13 21.71 11.39
C SER A 120 -16.53 20.99 12.61
N THR A 121 -17.05 19.82 12.98
CA THR A 121 -16.57 19.06 14.14
C THR A 121 -15.76 17.86 13.64
N PRO A 122 -14.45 17.79 13.91
CA PRO A 122 -13.65 16.64 13.50
C PRO A 122 -13.94 15.43 14.38
N LEU A 123 -13.81 14.23 13.82
CA LEU A 123 -13.46 13.05 14.60
C LEU A 123 -11.99 13.19 15.00
N ALA A 124 -11.72 13.16 16.30
CA ALA A 124 -10.38 13.30 16.85
C ALA A 124 -10.10 12.16 17.84
N LEU A 125 -8.87 11.64 17.82
CA LEU A 125 -8.43 10.54 18.64
C LEU A 125 -7.36 11.01 19.64
N SER A 126 -7.41 10.46 20.84
CA SER A 126 -6.31 10.48 21.82
C SER A 126 -5.83 9.07 22.05
N ILE A 127 -4.52 8.84 22.00
CA ILE A 127 -3.91 7.52 22.19
C ILE A 127 -3.20 7.50 23.54
N ASN A 128 -3.58 6.56 24.38
CA ASN A 128 -2.92 6.15 25.61
C ASN A 128 -2.27 4.78 25.38
N ASP A 129 -1.40 4.32 26.29
CA ASP A 129 -0.58 3.11 26.15
C ASP A 129 -1.28 1.90 25.49
N HIS A 130 -2.52 1.61 25.90
CA HIS A 130 -3.32 0.47 25.40
C HIS A 130 -4.73 0.86 24.93
N SER A 131 -5.01 2.15 24.68
CA SER A 131 -6.36 2.58 24.27
C SER A 131 -6.39 3.81 23.37
N ILE A 132 -7.28 3.78 22.39
CA ILE A 132 -7.59 4.90 21.50
C ILE A 132 -8.98 5.42 21.85
N VAL A 133 -9.03 6.65 22.37
CA VAL A 133 -10.26 7.32 22.81
C VAL A 133 -10.70 8.33 21.74
N THR A 134 -11.97 8.29 21.35
CA THR A 134 -12.55 9.26 20.42
C THR A 134 -13.20 10.42 21.19
N ASN A 135 -13.15 11.63 20.61
CA ASN A 135 -13.86 12.80 21.14
C ASN A 135 -15.39 12.64 21.15
N ASN A 136 -15.94 11.61 20.48
CA ASN A 136 -17.34 11.22 20.50
C ASN A 136 -17.70 10.27 21.67
N GLY A 137 -16.76 10.00 22.59
CA GLY A 137 -17.02 9.18 23.78
C GLY A 137 -17.04 7.68 23.50
N TYR A 138 -16.16 7.19 22.63
CA TYR A 138 -15.94 5.76 22.40
C TYR A 138 -14.47 5.42 22.61
N VAL A 139 -14.19 4.17 22.98
CA VAL A 139 -12.83 3.67 23.25
C VAL A 139 -12.61 2.37 22.47
N LEU A 140 -11.50 2.31 21.75
CA LEU A 140 -10.91 1.07 21.25
C LEU A 140 -9.78 0.67 22.20
N GLU A 141 -9.94 -0.44 22.90
CA GLU A 141 -8.91 -1.03 23.76
C GLU A 141 -8.11 -2.08 22.98
N VAL A 142 -6.79 -1.99 23.09
CA VAL A 142 -5.84 -2.99 22.60
C VAL A 142 -5.49 -3.88 23.79
N LEU A 143 -5.72 -5.18 23.66
CA LEU A 143 -5.53 -6.18 24.71
C LEU A 143 -4.23 -6.96 24.48
N ASN A 144 -3.82 -7.75 25.48
CA ASN A 144 -2.60 -8.58 25.47
C ASN A 144 -1.29 -7.76 25.31
N ASP A 145 -0.17 -8.46 25.07
CA ASP A 145 1.18 -7.88 24.99
C ASP A 145 1.43 -7.29 23.59
N ALA A 146 1.05 -6.00 23.43
CA ALA A 146 1.14 -5.26 22.18
C ALA A 146 1.47 -3.78 22.40
N ASP A 147 2.34 -3.23 21.56
CA ASP A 147 2.66 -1.80 21.51
C ASP A 147 1.75 -1.08 20.49
N ILE A 148 1.37 0.17 20.75
CA ILE A 148 0.70 1.03 19.75
C ILE A 148 1.74 1.98 19.13
N GLU A 149 2.34 1.58 18.01
CA GLU A 149 3.31 2.41 17.30
C GLU A 149 2.61 3.49 16.47
N ILE A 150 2.52 4.72 16.99
CA ILE A 150 1.89 5.86 16.30
C ILE A 150 2.73 6.28 15.08
N GLN A 151 2.06 6.36 13.92
CA GLN A 151 2.69 6.61 12.60
C GLN A 151 2.42 8.03 12.07
N LYS A 152 1.50 8.79 12.70
CA LYS A 152 1.15 10.16 12.31
C LYS A 152 0.85 11.04 13.53
N GLU A 153 1.34 12.28 13.53
CA GLU A 153 1.10 13.26 14.62
C GLU A 153 -0.34 13.81 14.62
N GLU A 154 -0.93 14.03 13.44
CA GLU A 154 -2.32 14.48 13.29
C GLU A 154 -3.29 13.28 13.33
N LEU A 155 -4.00 13.17 14.45
CA LEU A 155 -4.96 12.10 14.76
C LEU A 155 -6.42 12.59 14.67
N SER A 156 -6.71 13.46 13.71
CA SER A 156 -8.05 14.03 13.50
C SER A 156 -8.41 14.15 12.02
N VAL A 157 -9.70 14.04 11.71
CA VAL A 157 -10.28 14.20 10.37
C VAL A 157 -11.59 14.99 10.46
N LEU A 158 -11.84 15.85 9.48
CA LEU A 158 -13.17 16.44 9.30
C LEU A 158 -14.07 15.49 8.49
N PRO A 159 -15.38 15.43 8.78
CA PRO A 159 -16.35 14.74 7.92
C PRO A 159 -16.28 15.26 6.48
N THR A 160 -16.56 14.42 5.49
CA THR A 160 -16.69 14.87 4.09
C THR A 160 -17.73 14.06 3.29
N ASN A 161 -18.23 14.66 2.21
CA ASN A 161 -19.01 13.99 1.16
C ASN A 161 -18.18 13.67 -0.09
N ASP A 162 -16.87 13.96 -0.08
CA ASP A 162 -15.99 13.70 -1.22
C ASP A 162 -15.97 12.21 -1.58
N LYS A 163 -16.07 11.91 -2.88
CA LYS A 163 -15.92 10.53 -3.40
C LYS A 163 -14.55 9.94 -3.01
N TYR A 164 -13.52 10.78 -2.99
CA TYR A 164 -12.15 10.43 -2.62
C TYR A 164 -11.82 11.05 -1.27
N ALA A 165 -12.51 10.58 -0.23
CA ALA A 165 -12.30 11.07 1.12
C ALA A 165 -10.90 10.74 1.64
N ASN A 166 -10.26 11.73 2.27
CA ASN A 166 -8.97 11.54 2.92
C ASN A 166 -9.11 10.59 4.11
N TYR A 167 -8.17 9.65 4.17
CA TYR A 167 -7.95 8.78 5.32
C TYR A 167 -6.46 8.74 5.64
N PHE A 168 -6.13 8.41 6.89
CA PHE A 168 -4.77 8.36 7.37
C PHE A 168 -4.50 7.03 8.06
N TYR A 169 -3.33 6.45 7.76
CA TYR A 169 -2.71 5.44 8.59
C TYR A 169 -2.19 6.09 9.86
N ILE A 170 -2.61 5.61 11.03
CA ILE A 170 -2.33 6.25 12.31
C ILE A 170 -1.51 5.40 13.27
N ALA A 171 -1.62 4.07 13.22
CA ALA A 171 -0.85 3.20 14.08
C ALA A 171 -0.55 1.83 13.46
N TYR A 172 0.64 1.30 13.76
CA TYR A 172 0.97 -0.11 13.64
C TYR A 172 0.82 -0.77 15.01
N ILE A 173 0.21 -1.95 15.08
CA ILE A 173 -0.04 -2.65 16.34
C ILE A 173 0.48 -4.09 16.21
N PRO A 174 1.77 -4.34 16.49
CA PRO A 174 2.35 -5.69 16.49
C PRO A 174 2.01 -6.46 17.78
N PHE A 175 1.77 -7.76 17.63
CA PHE A 175 1.49 -8.69 18.72
C PHE A 175 2.61 -9.73 18.84
N TYR A 176 2.98 -10.04 20.08
CA TYR A 176 4.09 -10.93 20.38
C TYR A 176 3.68 -12.09 21.30
N SER A 177 4.17 -13.28 20.99
CA SER A 177 4.13 -14.43 21.88
C SER A 177 5.56 -14.86 22.21
N ASN A 178 5.88 -14.91 23.51
CA ASN A 178 7.23 -15.28 23.97
C ASN A 178 8.34 -14.45 23.29
N ARG A 179 8.08 -13.15 23.06
CA ARG A 179 8.95 -12.20 22.33
C ARG A 179 9.19 -12.52 20.84
N ARG A 180 8.36 -13.37 20.22
CA ARG A 180 8.33 -13.57 18.77
C ARG A 180 7.12 -12.86 18.20
N TYR A 181 7.32 -12.14 17.10
CA TYR A 181 6.24 -11.55 16.34
C TYR A 181 5.30 -12.64 15.82
N GLU A 182 4.00 -12.48 16.01
CA GLU A 182 2.98 -13.39 15.46
C GLU A 182 2.16 -12.72 14.36
N ARG A 183 1.53 -11.58 14.68
CA ARG A 183 0.61 -10.84 13.81
C ARG A 183 0.68 -9.34 14.09
N SER A 184 0.01 -8.56 13.25
CA SER A 184 -0.19 -7.14 13.48
C SER A 184 -1.52 -6.66 12.92
N ALA A 185 -2.08 -5.61 13.52
CA ALA A 185 -3.11 -4.80 12.88
C ALA A 185 -2.55 -3.43 12.46
N SER A 186 -3.06 -2.91 11.34
CA SER A 186 -2.85 -1.53 10.89
C SER A 186 -4.11 -0.72 11.17
N MET A 187 -4.00 0.39 11.90
CA MET A 187 -5.14 1.25 12.23
C MET A 187 -5.21 2.49 11.33
N PHE A 188 -6.42 2.85 10.93
CA PHE A 188 -6.70 4.01 10.09
C PHE A 188 -7.87 4.84 10.63
N ILE A 189 -7.91 6.12 10.26
CA ILE A 189 -9.00 7.07 10.49
C ILE A 189 -9.42 7.72 9.16
N SER A 190 -10.72 7.99 8.96
CA SER A 190 -11.23 8.61 7.73
C SER A 190 -12.34 9.62 7.97
N GLY A 191 -12.33 10.69 7.17
CA GLY A 191 -13.43 11.68 7.10
C GLY A 191 -14.68 11.17 6.39
N ASN A 192 -14.59 10.07 5.65
CA ASN A 192 -15.72 9.29 5.16
C ASN A 192 -15.30 7.84 4.91
N ILE A 193 -15.51 6.98 5.90
CA ILE A 193 -15.08 5.58 5.81
C ILE A 193 -15.82 4.80 4.71
N THR A 194 -17.06 5.17 4.40
CA THR A 194 -17.90 4.52 3.37
C THR A 194 -17.36 4.72 1.95
N ASN A 195 -16.63 5.82 1.73
CA ASN A 195 -15.93 6.12 0.49
C ASN A 195 -14.45 5.68 0.52
N SER A 196 -13.77 5.76 1.66
CA SER A 196 -12.32 5.49 1.75
C SER A 196 -11.95 4.02 1.92
N LEU A 197 -12.79 3.22 2.58
CA LEU A 197 -12.60 1.77 2.68
C LEU A 197 -13.14 1.11 1.40
N ASN A 198 -12.39 1.33 0.31
CA ASN A 198 -12.68 0.83 -1.04
C ASN A 198 -11.53 -0.07 -1.53
N GLU A 199 -11.79 -0.79 -2.62
CA GLU A 199 -10.78 -1.57 -3.33
C GLU A 199 -10.96 -1.43 -4.84
N SER A 200 -9.87 -1.49 -5.60
CA SER A 200 -9.92 -1.54 -7.07
C SER A 200 -9.38 -2.89 -7.55
N PHE A 201 -10.20 -3.64 -8.30
CA PHE A 201 -9.85 -4.96 -8.82
C PHE A 201 -9.76 -4.98 -10.35
N ILE A 202 -8.95 -5.89 -10.88
CA ILE A 202 -8.98 -6.23 -12.31
C ILE A 202 -10.29 -7.00 -12.58
N LYS A 203 -11.10 -6.48 -13.50
CA LYS A 203 -12.48 -6.89 -13.78
C LYS A 203 -12.72 -8.39 -13.96
N ASP A 204 -11.80 -9.08 -14.64
CA ASP A 204 -11.94 -10.49 -15.00
C ASP A 204 -11.19 -11.44 -14.04
N LYS A 205 -10.76 -10.94 -12.87
CA LYS A 205 -10.20 -11.76 -11.79
C LYS A 205 -11.25 -12.06 -10.73
N ASN A 206 -11.14 -13.23 -10.10
CA ASN A 206 -11.97 -13.64 -8.97
C ASN A 206 -11.58 -12.92 -7.66
N SER A 207 -11.50 -11.58 -7.69
CA SER A 207 -11.22 -10.74 -6.52
C SER A 207 -12.51 -10.06 -6.05
N PHE A 208 -12.69 -9.91 -4.74
CA PHE A 208 -13.86 -9.26 -4.18
C PHE A 208 -13.56 -8.52 -2.88
N SER A 209 -14.43 -7.58 -2.53
CA SER A 209 -14.48 -6.98 -1.20
C SER A 209 -15.95 -6.89 -0.78
N LYS A 210 -16.29 -7.40 0.40
CA LYS A 210 -17.67 -7.46 0.90
C LYS A 210 -17.74 -7.05 2.36
N ALA A 211 -18.75 -6.25 2.69
CA ALA A 211 -19.05 -5.86 4.06
C ALA A 211 -20.04 -6.82 4.72
N TYR A 212 -19.79 -7.11 5.99
CA TYR A 212 -20.62 -7.89 6.88
C TYR A 212 -20.87 -7.03 8.12
N PHE A 213 -22.10 -6.53 8.25
CA PHE A 213 -22.48 -5.67 9.37
C PHE A 213 -22.84 -6.52 10.58
N GLU A 214 -22.31 -6.17 11.75
CA GLU A 214 -22.71 -6.75 13.03
C GLU A 214 -23.64 -5.77 13.78
N LYS A 215 -24.04 -6.14 15.01
CA LYS A 215 -24.95 -5.32 15.81
C LYS A 215 -24.28 -4.00 16.22
N ASP A 216 -24.96 -2.87 15.96
CA ASP A 216 -24.50 -1.52 16.29
C ASP A 216 -24.07 -1.37 17.77
N ILE A 217 -22.99 -0.61 17.99
CA ILE A 217 -22.42 -0.29 19.30
C ILE A 217 -22.87 1.14 19.64
N GLY A 218 -24.00 1.26 20.35
CA GLY A 218 -24.63 2.55 20.59
C GLY A 218 -25.17 3.16 19.30
N GLU A 219 -24.53 4.22 18.82
CA GLU A 219 -24.84 4.90 17.54
C GLU A 219 -23.83 4.56 16.43
N VAL A 220 -22.81 3.75 16.74
CA VAL A 220 -21.72 3.40 15.81
C VAL A 220 -22.04 2.09 15.10
N LYS A 221 -22.17 2.15 13.77
CA LYS A 221 -22.23 0.93 12.94
C LYS A 221 -20.88 0.25 12.93
N ASN A 222 -20.86 -1.07 12.99
CA ASN A 222 -19.62 -1.84 12.99
C ASN A 222 -19.78 -3.19 12.27
N GLY A 223 -18.66 -3.87 12.08
CA GLY A 223 -18.58 -5.16 11.42
C GLY A 223 -17.25 -5.33 10.71
N TYR A 224 -17.25 -6.13 9.64
CA TYR A 224 -16.05 -6.52 8.92
C TYR A 224 -16.18 -6.28 7.42
N VAL A 225 -15.14 -5.74 6.79
CA VAL A 225 -14.93 -5.87 5.35
C VAL A 225 -13.88 -6.95 5.12
N VAL A 226 -14.23 -7.99 4.37
CA VAL A 226 -13.28 -9.02 3.94
C VAL A 226 -12.97 -8.80 2.47
N THR A 227 -11.68 -8.68 2.17
CA THR A 227 -11.15 -8.48 0.82
C THR A 227 -10.30 -9.69 0.43
N TYR A 228 -10.66 -10.33 -0.68
CA TYR A 228 -9.87 -11.36 -1.36
C TYR A 228 -9.31 -10.80 -2.66
N LYS A 229 -7.99 -10.89 -2.86
CA LYS A 229 -7.27 -10.42 -4.05
C LYS A 229 -6.58 -11.57 -4.75
N GLU A 230 -7.02 -11.87 -5.96
CA GLU A 230 -6.56 -13.00 -6.77
C GLU A 230 -5.23 -12.70 -7.51
N GLY A 231 -4.24 -13.58 -7.36
CA GLY A 231 -2.95 -13.47 -8.04
C GLY A 231 -2.02 -14.65 -7.78
N GLU A 232 -0.76 -14.52 -8.20
CA GLU A 232 0.29 -15.54 -7.96
C GLU A 232 0.46 -15.85 -6.46
N TYR A 233 0.24 -14.83 -5.62
CA TYR A 233 0.12 -14.93 -4.17
C TYR A 233 -1.20 -14.26 -3.79
N SER A 234 -2.31 -14.99 -3.91
CA SER A 234 -3.62 -14.48 -3.53
C SER A 234 -3.61 -14.04 -2.06
N LYS A 235 -4.27 -12.92 -1.76
CA LYS A 235 -4.22 -12.28 -0.44
C LYS A 235 -5.61 -12.06 0.12
N VAL A 236 -5.77 -12.39 1.39
CA VAL A 236 -6.96 -12.02 2.17
C VAL A 236 -6.58 -11.00 3.22
N SER A 237 -7.48 -10.04 3.45
CA SER A 237 -7.39 -9.14 4.61
C SER A 237 -8.76 -8.87 5.17
N ILE A 238 -8.82 -8.74 6.50
CA ILE A 238 -10.03 -8.42 7.26
C ILE A 238 -9.86 -7.01 7.81
N SER A 239 -10.84 -6.14 7.54
CA SER A 239 -10.92 -4.79 8.09
C SER A 239 -12.11 -4.68 9.03
N ARG A 240 -11.87 -4.70 10.35
CA ARG A 240 -12.90 -4.43 11.37
C ARG A 240 -13.16 -2.94 11.42
N PHE A 241 -14.36 -2.50 11.06
CA PHE A 241 -14.70 -1.08 10.86
C PHE A 241 -15.66 -0.55 11.93
N PHE A 242 -15.60 0.76 12.17
CA PHE A 242 -16.50 1.50 13.05
C PHE A 242 -16.86 2.83 12.39
N ILE A 243 -18.16 3.06 12.16
CA ILE A 243 -18.72 4.21 11.41
C ILE A 243 -19.60 5.04 12.33
N PHE A 244 -19.24 6.31 12.51
CA PHE A 244 -20.03 7.29 13.25
C PHE A 244 -21.21 7.81 12.39
N PRO A 245 -22.24 8.42 13.01
CA PRO A 245 -23.41 8.95 12.28
C PRO A 245 -23.12 9.99 11.18
N ASP A 246 -21.95 10.63 11.20
CA ASP A 246 -21.50 11.59 10.19
C ASP A 246 -20.67 10.96 9.05
N GLU A 247 -20.57 9.62 9.03
CA GLU A 247 -19.71 8.78 8.17
C GLU A 247 -18.20 8.90 8.42
N THR A 248 -17.75 9.67 9.41
CA THR A 248 -16.37 9.52 9.91
C THR A 248 -16.20 8.13 10.52
N GLY A 249 -14.97 7.63 10.59
CA GLY A 249 -14.73 6.31 11.13
C GLY A 249 -13.28 5.94 11.28
N LEU A 250 -13.10 4.76 11.87
CA LEU A 250 -11.81 4.09 12.03
C LEU A 250 -11.96 2.61 11.66
N TRP A 251 -10.86 2.00 11.22
CA TRP A 251 -10.80 0.55 11.06
C TRP A 251 -9.44 -0.01 11.43
N LEU A 252 -9.47 -1.28 11.84
CA LEU A 252 -8.31 -2.13 12.03
C LEU A 252 -8.23 -3.09 10.86
N LYS A 253 -7.13 -3.05 10.10
CA LYS A 253 -6.85 -4.01 9.04
C LYS A 253 -5.82 -5.03 9.52
N ALA A 254 -6.17 -6.31 9.43
CA ALA A 254 -5.22 -7.43 9.53
C ALA A 254 -5.14 -8.14 8.17
N ASP A 255 -3.94 -8.52 7.75
CA ASP A 255 -3.75 -9.45 6.64
C ASP A 255 -3.87 -10.89 7.17
N SER A 256 -4.48 -11.78 6.40
CA SER A 256 -4.73 -13.18 6.79
C SER A 256 -3.46 -14.03 6.71
N ASN A 257 -3.33 -14.98 7.65
CA ASN A 257 -2.30 -16.03 7.61
C ASN A 257 -2.89 -17.42 7.26
N GLU A 258 -4.14 -17.50 6.82
CA GLU A 258 -4.83 -18.76 6.56
C GLU A 258 -4.45 -19.35 5.19
N GLU A 259 -4.21 -20.67 5.14
CA GLU A 259 -3.72 -21.33 3.92
C GLU A 259 -4.84 -21.70 2.92
N ASN A 260 -6.08 -21.93 3.39
CA ASN A 260 -7.20 -22.47 2.60
C ASN A 260 -8.21 -21.38 2.16
N THR A 261 -7.71 -20.23 1.70
CA THR A 261 -8.53 -19.05 1.38
C THR A 261 -9.24 -19.13 0.02
N GLU A 262 -8.91 -20.10 -0.82
CA GLU A 262 -9.52 -20.35 -2.14
C GLU A 262 -11.01 -20.73 -2.07
N LYS A 263 -11.52 -21.07 -0.89
CA LYS A 263 -12.94 -21.34 -0.63
C LYS A 263 -13.79 -20.07 -0.52
N LEU A 264 -13.16 -18.91 -0.38
CA LEU A 264 -13.84 -17.64 -0.21
C LEU A 264 -14.40 -17.12 -1.52
N THR A 265 -15.66 -16.71 -1.48
CA THR A 265 -16.40 -16.12 -2.60
C THR A 265 -17.19 -14.91 -2.13
N VAL A 266 -17.58 -14.04 -3.06
CA VAL A 266 -18.44 -12.89 -2.74
C VAL A 266 -19.83 -13.29 -2.23
N GLU A 267 -20.29 -14.51 -2.50
CA GLU A 267 -21.59 -15.00 -2.05
C GLU A 267 -21.61 -15.46 -0.59
N ASN A 268 -20.45 -15.78 -0.01
CA ASN A 268 -20.41 -16.36 1.34
C ASN A 268 -21.06 -15.48 2.42
N THR A 269 -21.66 -16.16 3.40
CA THR A 269 -22.19 -15.57 4.64
C THR A 269 -21.06 -15.22 5.62
N LEU A 270 -21.35 -14.42 6.66
CA LEU A 270 -20.35 -14.11 7.67
C LEU A 270 -19.93 -15.38 8.43
N GLU A 271 -20.87 -16.28 8.65
CA GLU A 271 -20.68 -17.57 9.29
C GLU A 271 -19.67 -18.45 8.51
N GLU A 272 -19.90 -18.65 7.21
CA GLU A 272 -18.97 -19.40 6.34
C GLU A 272 -17.59 -18.73 6.24
N VAL A 273 -17.53 -17.39 6.23
CA VAL A 273 -16.26 -16.66 6.21
C VAL A 273 -15.53 -16.78 7.55
N LYS A 274 -16.24 -16.85 8.69
CA LYS A 274 -15.67 -17.15 10.02
C LYS A 274 -15.21 -18.61 10.14
N GLU A 275 -15.82 -19.56 9.42
CA GLU A 275 -15.32 -20.94 9.33
C GLU A 275 -13.98 -21.04 8.57
N VAL A 276 -13.80 -20.25 7.50
CA VAL A 276 -12.56 -20.26 6.71
C VAL A 276 -11.44 -19.42 7.35
N LEU A 277 -11.79 -18.28 7.97
CA LEU A 277 -10.82 -17.32 8.53
C LEU A 277 -10.79 -17.31 10.06
N GLY A 278 -11.09 -18.46 10.68
CA GLY A 278 -11.34 -18.57 12.12
C GLY A 278 -10.25 -17.96 12.99
N ASN A 279 -8.96 -18.22 12.69
CA ASN A 279 -7.87 -17.70 13.51
C ASN A 279 -7.67 -16.19 13.34
N ASP A 280 -8.07 -15.59 12.20
CA ASP A 280 -8.00 -14.15 11.98
C ASP A 280 -9.11 -13.40 12.73
N PHE A 281 -10.33 -13.96 12.75
CA PHE A 281 -11.44 -13.40 13.55
C PHE A 281 -11.17 -13.55 15.05
N THR A 282 -10.73 -14.73 15.52
CA THR A 282 -10.33 -14.92 16.92
C THR A 282 -9.25 -13.92 17.32
N PHE A 283 -8.23 -13.70 16.48
CA PHE A 283 -7.22 -12.67 16.71
C PHE A 283 -7.84 -11.26 16.85
N LEU A 284 -8.78 -10.87 15.99
CA LEU A 284 -9.41 -9.55 16.06
C LEU A 284 -10.34 -9.38 17.27
N ASP A 285 -11.01 -10.44 17.73
CA ASP A 285 -11.92 -10.39 18.88
C ASP A 285 -11.19 -10.50 20.23
N GLU A 286 -10.12 -11.31 20.33
CA GLU A 286 -9.33 -11.46 21.57
C GLU A 286 -8.41 -10.27 21.85
N ASN A 287 -8.02 -9.51 20.82
CA ASN A 287 -7.03 -8.43 20.95
C ASN A 287 -7.64 -7.02 20.86
N PHE A 288 -8.89 -6.86 20.44
CA PHE A 288 -9.52 -5.55 20.29
C PHE A 288 -10.95 -5.50 20.80
N THR A 289 -11.22 -4.57 21.72
CA THR A 289 -12.57 -4.28 22.22
C THR A 289 -12.95 -2.84 21.90
N PHE A 290 -14.08 -2.64 21.22
CA PHE A 290 -14.64 -1.31 20.98
C PHE A 290 -15.92 -1.11 21.80
N LYS A 291 -15.98 -0.03 22.57
CA LYS A 291 -17.12 0.27 23.46
C LYS A 291 -17.37 1.76 23.56
N LYS A 292 -18.58 2.13 23.98
CA LYS A 292 -18.87 3.51 24.42
C LYS A 292 -18.17 3.74 25.77
N SER A 293 -17.57 4.91 25.97
CA SER A 293 -17.08 5.34 27.28
C SER A 293 -18.28 5.50 28.22
N GLU A 294 -18.09 5.09 29.46
CA GLU A 294 -18.92 5.52 30.60
C GLU A 294 -18.66 6.99 30.92
#